data_AF-A0A3C0DQK0-F1
#
_entry.id   AF-A0A3C0DQK0-F1
#
_cell.length_a   1.000
_cell.length_b   1.000
_cell.length_c   1.000
_cell.angle_alpha   90.00
_cell.angle_beta   90.00
_cell.angle_gamma   90.00
#
_symmetry.space_group_name_H-M   'P 1'
#
loop_
_entity.id
_entity.type
_entity.pdbx_description
1 polymer ?
#
loop_
_entity_poly.entity_id
_entity_poly.type
_entity_poly.pdbx_seq_one_letter_code
_entity_poly.pdbx_strand_id
1 'polypeptide(L)'
;QGQIPEMQSKNRVSVEMRINKDKAEMELYIDQKLIRKWRDTNGFSATGTGMAFFSQLNGPIVRVSHLRVSAWDGHSDPVSLTASNHSEDMVFLKNRDEVPGRLKSMNGSMVVINSLGTDLTIPLERITRVALTKPKVKSGAKRPWEVRAHFAGGAAVSFDLKQWEGQTLTGSSRNFGPVSFNSRHIRRLQFNLGASQKSNATNTGGADPLWPWND
;
A
#
# COMPACT_ATOMS: atom_id res chain seq x y z
N GLN A 1 18.67 -12.62 -19.17
CA GLN A 1 17.60 -11.61 -18.99
C GLN A 1 16.26 -12.35 -19.05
N GLY A 2 15.46 -12.34 -17.99
CA GLY A 2 14.13 -12.96 -18.00
C GLY A 2 13.10 -11.94 -18.46
N GLN A 3 12.35 -12.23 -19.51
CA GLN A 3 11.22 -11.41 -19.91
C GLN A 3 10.01 -11.74 -19.03
N ILE A 4 9.27 -10.71 -18.60
CA ILE A 4 8.01 -10.86 -17.88
C ILE A 4 6.90 -10.53 -18.89
N PRO A 5 6.21 -11.54 -19.47
CA PRO A 5 5.26 -11.34 -20.57
C PRO A 5 4.16 -10.32 -20.23
N GLU A 6 3.71 -10.26 -18.97
CA GLU A 6 2.69 -9.32 -18.52
C GLU A 6 3.11 -7.84 -18.69
N MET A 7 4.41 -7.55 -18.70
CA MET A 7 4.94 -6.19 -18.89
C MET A 7 5.04 -5.75 -20.36
N GLN A 8 4.88 -6.67 -21.32
CA GLN A 8 4.87 -6.33 -22.75
C GLN A 8 3.52 -5.74 -23.21
N SER A 9 2.44 -6.09 -22.51
CA SER A 9 1.07 -5.68 -22.85
C SER A 9 0.54 -4.51 -22.01
N LYS A 10 1.25 -4.13 -20.94
CA LYS A 10 0.84 -3.09 -19.99
C LYS A 10 1.87 -1.97 -19.91
N ASN A 11 1.39 -0.73 -19.88
CA ASN A 11 2.23 0.47 -19.68
C ASN A 11 2.43 0.85 -18.19
N ARG A 12 1.80 0.11 -17.26
CA ARG A 12 1.90 0.32 -15.82
C ARG A 12 1.83 -1.02 -15.09
N VAL A 13 2.72 -1.22 -14.13
CA VAL A 13 2.73 -2.38 -13.24
C VAL A 13 3.07 -1.95 -11.81
N SER A 14 2.60 -2.74 -10.83
CA SER A 14 3.07 -2.65 -9.45
C SER A 14 4.24 -3.61 -9.24
N VAL A 15 5.38 -3.09 -8.79
CA VAL A 15 6.56 -3.90 -8.47
C VAL A 15 6.74 -3.94 -6.96
N GLU A 16 6.90 -5.14 -6.42
CA GLU A 16 7.27 -5.36 -5.02
C GLU A 16 8.46 -6.31 -4.97
N MET A 17 9.46 -5.93 -4.18
CA MET A 17 10.65 -6.73 -3.94
C MET A 17 10.78 -6.95 -2.45
N ARG A 18 10.84 -8.22 -2.03
CA ARG A 18 11.09 -8.61 -0.64
C ARG A 18 12.48 -9.20 -0.54
N ILE A 19 13.20 -8.81 0.50
CA ILE A 19 14.59 -9.18 0.70
C ILE A 19 14.76 -9.67 2.12
N ASN A 20 15.18 -10.92 2.28
CA ASN A 20 15.65 -11.49 3.53
C ASN A 20 17.19 -11.51 3.50
N LYS A 21 17.80 -10.58 4.23
CA LYS A 21 19.26 -10.41 4.23
C LYS A 21 19.98 -11.61 4.86
N ASP A 22 19.46 -12.14 5.95
CA ASP A 22 20.08 -13.26 6.69
C ASP A 22 20.12 -14.55 5.85
N LYS A 23 19.06 -14.80 5.07
CA LYS A 23 18.98 -15.96 4.18
C LYS A 23 19.58 -15.70 2.79
N ALA A 24 19.90 -14.45 2.48
CA ALA A 24 20.23 -13.98 1.14
C ALA A 24 19.15 -14.35 0.10
N GLU A 25 17.88 -14.33 0.52
CA GLU A 25 16.73 -14.65 -0.33
C GLU A 25 16.03 -13.38 -0.81
N MET A 26 15.63 -13.38 -2.07
CA MET A 26 14.86 -12.31 -2.67
C MET A 26 13.61 -12.87 -3.37
N GLU A 27 12.53 -12.11 -3.28
CA GLU A 27 11.26 -12.39 -3.96
C GLU A 27 10.85 -11.16 -4.76
N LEU A 28 10.50 -11.39 -6.03
CA LEU A 28 9.99 -10.38 -6.94
C LEU A 28 8.53 -10.67 -7.24
N TYR A 29 7.70 -9.68 -6.94
CA TYR A 29 6.28 -9.68 -7.21
C TYR A 29 5.95 -8.62 -8.26
N ILE A 30 5.12 -8.99 -9.23
CA ILE A 30 4.52 -8.07 -10.20
C ILE A 30 3.01 -8.20 -10.09
N ASP A 31 2.34 -7.06 -9.91
CA ASP A 31 0.89 -7.00 -9.69
C ASP A 31 0.43 -7.98 -8.58
N GLN A 32 1.20 -8.04 -7.47
CA GLN A 32 1.00 -8.92 -6.31
C GLN A 32 1.19 -10.42 -6.58
N LYS A 33 1.57 -10.83 -7.79
CA LYS A 33 1.89 -12.23 -8.12
C LYS A 33 3.38 -12.48 -7.97
N LEU A 34 3.76 -13.53 -7.26
CA LEU A 34 5.16 -13.96 -7.18
C LEU A 34 5.63 -14.38 -8.58
N ILE A 35 6.58 -13.63 -9.14
CA ILE A 35 7.17 -13.92 -10.45
C ILE A 35 8.44 -14.74 -10.29
N ARG A 36 9.25 -14.43 -9.28
CA ARG A 36 10.50 -15.12 -9.04
C ARG A 36 10.90 -15.09 -7.58
N LYS A 37 11.46 -16.20 -7.11
CA LYS A 37 12.18 -16.32 -5.85
C LYS A 37 13.57 -16.85 -6.15
N TRP A 38 14.60 -16.24 -5.57
CA TRP A 38 15.98 -16.70 -5.71
C TRP A 38 16.79 -16.45 -4.45
N ARG A 39 17.91 -17.16 -4.32
CA ARG A 39 18.87 -17.02 -3.24
C ARG A 39 20.24 -16.70 -3.83
N ASP A 40 20.94 -15.73 -3.27
CA ASP A 40 22.34 -15.50 -3.60
C ASP A 40 23.20 -16.54 -2.88
N THR A 41 23.91 -17.39 -3.65
CA THR A 41 24.76 -18.44 -3.10
C THR A 41 25.98 -17.89 -2.37
N ASN A 42 26.40 -16.67 -2.70
CA ASN A 42 27.53 -16.00 -2.04
C ASN A 42 27.10 -15.19 -0.81
N GLY A 43 25.82 -15.25 -0.44
CA GLY A 43 25.26 -14.45 0.65
C GLY A 43 24.82 -13.06 0.19
N PHE A 44 24.21 -12.30 1.11
CA PHE A 44 23.72 -10.95 0.79
C PHE A 44 24.88 -9.94 0.80
N SER A 45 25.23 -9.40 -0.36
CA SER A 45 26.43 -8.58 -0.55
C SER A 45 26.20 -7.08 -0.48
N ALA A 46 24.95 -6.60 -0.47
CA ALA A 46 24.67 -5.16 -0.44
C ALA A 46 24.91 -4.58 0.97
N THR A 47 25.88 -3.66 1.06
CA THR A 47 26.28 -2.98 2.32
C THR A 47 25.65 -1.60 2.50
N GLY A 48 25.09 -1.03 1.44
CA GLY A 48 24.48 0.30 1.46
C GLY A 48 23.14 0.36 2.23
N THR A 49 22.78 1.58 2.65
CA THR A 49 21.49 1.88 3.33
C THR A 49 20.45 2.50 2.39
N GLY A 50 20.83 2.82 1.14
CA GLY A 50 19.97 3.46 0.15
C GLY A 50 19.57 2.53 -1.00
N MET A 51 18.54 2.94 -1.73
CA MET A 51 18.10 2.30 -2.97
C MET A 51 18.11 3.33 -4.09
N ALA A 52 18.67 2.95 -5.26
CA ALA A 52 18.70 3.79 -6.44
C ALA A 52 17.91 3.13 -7.57
N PHE A 53 17.15 3.94 -8.31
CA PHE A 53 16.46 3.52 -9.53
C PHE A 53 17.10 4.27 -10.69
N PHE A 54 17.59 3.54 -11.68
CA PHE A 54 18.17 4.12 -12.89
C PHE A 54 17.66 3.35 -14.10
N SER A 55 17.33 4.08 -15.16
CA SER A 55 17.02 3.48 -16.46
C SER A 55 18.31 3.34 -17.24
N GLN A 56 18.59 2.15 -17.77
CA GLN A 56 19.72 1.89 -18.67
C GLN A 56 19.36 2.09 -20.15
N LEU A 57 18.10 2.44 -20.45
CA LEU A 57 17.61 2.59 -21.81
C LEU A 57 17.57 4.06 -22.23
N ASN A 58 18.05 4.34 -23.45
CA ASN A 58 17.78 5.57 -24.20
C ASN A 58 16.33 5.54 -24.75
N GLY A 59 15.36 5.35 -23.86
CA GLY A 59 13.96 5.06 -24.17
C GLY A 59 12.98 5.92 -23.38
N PRO A 60 11.66 5.68 -23.50
CA PRO A 60 10.63 6.56 -22.96
C PRO A 60 10.75 6.76 -21.45
N ILE A 61 10.35 7.96 -21.00
CA ILE A 61 10.40 8.38 -19.59
C ILE A 61 9.68 7.35 -18.72
N VAL A 62 10.44 6.64 -17.88
CA VAL A 62 9.89 5.74 -16.86
C VAL A 62 9.49 6.57 -15.65
N ARG A 63 8.19 6.61 -15.35
CA ARG A 63 7.69 7.24 -14.13
C ARG A 63 7.66 6.24 -12.98
N VAL A 64 8.51 6.44 -11.99
CA VAL A 64 8.44 5.73 -10.71
C VAL A 64 7.52 6.51 -9.77
N SER A 65 6.61 5.81 -9.09
CA SER A 65 5.66 6.44 -8.15
C SER A 65 5.23 5.46 -7.07
N HIS A 66 4.63 5.97 -5.98
CA HIS A 66 4.14 5.15 -4.87
C HIS A 66 5.23 4.31 -4.19
N LEU A 67 6.45 4.83 -4.12
CA LEU A 67 7.58 4.19 -3.45
C LEU A 67 7.27 3.94 -1.97
N ARG A 68 7.57 2.73 -1.52
CA ARG A 68 7.38 2.29 -0.14
C ARG A 68 8.52 1.35 0.27
N VAL A 69 9.01 1.55 1.48
CA VAL A 69 9.94 0.65 2.15
C VAL A 69 9.34 0.30 3.50
N SER A 70 9.30 -0.99 3.83
CA SER A 70 8.82 -1.48 5.11
C SER A 70 9.59 -2.74 5.51
N ALA A 71 9.64 -3.01 6.81
CA ALA A 71 10.08 -4.30 7.29
C ALA A 71 9.14 -5.41 6.81
N TRP A 72 9.70 -6.60 6.63
CA TRP A 72 8.99 -7.81 6.24
C TRP A 72 9.40 -8.93 7.19
N ASP A 73 8.48 -9.82 7.52
CA ASP A 73 8.68 -10.91 8.49
C ASP A 73 9.51 -12.08 7.92
N GLY A 74 9.92 -11.99 6.66
CA GLY A 74 10.77 -12.99 6.01
C GLY A 74 10.00 -14.20 5.47
N HIS A 75 8.67 -14.16 5.45
CA HIS A 75 7.82 -15.25 4.95
C HIS A 75 7.06 -14.86 3.69
N SER A 76 7.11 -15.74 2.68
CA SER A 76 6.36 -15.56 1.44
C SER A 76 4.86 -15.57 1.75
N ASP A 77 4.11 -14.72 1.06
CA ASP A 77 2.65 -14.81 1.07
C ASP A 77 2.23 -16.19 0.52
N PRO A 78 1.31 -16.94 1.18
CA PRO A 78 0.66 -18.08 0.54
C PRO A 78 0.07 -17.65 -0.82
N VAL A 79 0.16 -18.54 -1.81
CA VAL A 79 -0.22 -18.29 -3.22
C VAL A 79 -1.66 -17.76 -3.36
N SER A 80 -2.54 -18.02 -2.38
CA SER A 80 -3.94 -17.57 -2.38
C SER A 80 -4.14 -16.08 -2.05
N LEU A 81 -3.14 -15.39 -1.48
CA LEU A 81 -3.22 -13.95 -1.13
C LEU A 81 -3.26 -13.01 -2.34
N THR A 82 -2.89 -13.50 -3.53
CA THR A 82 -2.64 -12.66 -4.71
C THR A 82 -3.90 -12.28 -5.46
N ALA A 83 -5.07 -12.79 -5.06
CA ALA A 83 -6.35 -12.47 -5.66
C ALA A 83 -7.21 -11.70 -4.67
N SER A 84 -7.37 -10.38 -4.88
CA SER A 84 -8.42 -9.54 -4.27
C SER A 84 -9.85 -9.90 -4.76
N ASN A 85 -10.09 -11.19 -4.98
CA ASN A 85 -11.34 -11.79 -5.45
C ASN A 85 -12.04 -12.59 -4.35
N HIS A 86 -11.68 -12.37 -3.08
CA HIS A 86 -12.44 -12.93 -1.98
C HIS A 86 -13.86 -12.36 -2.00
N SER A 87 -14.85 -13.21 -1.78
CA SER A 87 -16.27 -12.83 -1.67
C SER A 87 -16.61 -12.16 -0.34
N GLU A 88 -15.73 -12.31 0.65
CA GLU A 88 -15.85 -11.83 2.03
C GLU A 88 -14.53 -11.20 2.50
N ASP A 89 -14.59 -10.38 3.56
CA ASP A 89 -13.39 -9.75 4.11
C ASP A 89 -12.52 -10.83 4.75
N MET A 90 -11.22 -10.58 4.86
CA MET A 90 -10.27 -11.55 5.40
C MET A 90 -9.32 -10.90 6.40
N VAL A 91 -9.17 -11.51 7.56
CA VAL A 91 -8.15 -11.17 8.56
C VAL A 91 -7.06 -12.23 8.52
N PHE A 92 -5.82 -11.80 8.28
CA PHE A 92 -4.64 -12.66 8.28
C PHE A 92 -3.91 -12.52 9.61
N LEU A 93 -3.64 -13.63 10.25
CA LEU A 93 -3.01 -13.69 11.56
C LEU A 93 -1.51 -13.97 11.46
N LYS A 94 -0.74 -13.61 12.50
CA LYS A 94 0.71 -13.85 12.59
C LYS A 94 1.08 -15.33 12.55
N ASN A 95 0.18 -16.21 13.02
CA ASN A 95 0.33 -17.66 12.91
C ASN A 95 -0.06 -18.21 11.53
N ARG A 96 -0.37 -17.32 10.56
CA ARG A 96 -0.78 -17.63 9.18
C ARG A 96 -2.18 -18.20 9.02
N ASP A 97 -2.99 -18.17 10.08
CA ASP A 97 -4.40 -18.47 9.95
C ASP A 97 -5.11 -17.33 9.20
N GLU A 98 -6.12 -17.73 8.43
CA GLU A 98 -7.01 -16.83 7.69
C GLU A 98 -8.40 -16.90 8.31
N VAL A 99 -8.95 -15.74 8.66
CA VAL A 99 -10.29 -15.63 9.22
C VAL A 99 -11.17 -14.91 8.20
N PRO A 100 -11.92 -15.64 7.36
CA PRO A 100 -12.90 -15.04 6.46
C PRO A 100 -14.14 -14.60 7.24
N GLY A 101 -14.75 -13.49 6.82
CA GLY A 101 -16.01 -13.04 7.39
C GLY A 101 -16.31 -11.58 7.09
N ARG A 102 -17.30 -11.03 7.81
CA ARG A 102 -17.66 -9.62 7.69
C ARG A 102 -16.97 -8.80 8.76
N LEU A 103 -16.10 -7.87 8.37
CA LEU A 103 -15.48 -6.95 9.32
C LEU A 103 -16.56 -6.05 9.92
N LYS A 104 -16.68 -6.04 11.25
CA LYS A 104 -17.64 -5.20 11.98
C LYS A 104 -16.99 -3.93 12.51
N SER A 105 -15.81 -4.05 13.12
CA SER A 105 -15.08 -2.89 13.66
C SER A 105 -13.59 -3.16 13.76
N MET A 106 -12.83 -2.07 13.77
CA MET A 106 -11.39 -2.07 14.04
C MET A 106 -11.07 -0.79 14.82
N ASN A 107 -10.33 -0.94 15.91
CA ASN A 107 -9.83 0.18 16.69
C ASN A 107 -8.32 0.00 16.96
N GLY A 108 -7.74 0.83 17.83
CA GLY A 108 -6.31 0.81 18.13
C GLY A 108 -5.80 -0.47 18.81
N SER A 109 -6.67 -1.38 19.27
CA SER A 109 -6.28 -2.59 20.00
C SER A 109 -6.92 -3.87 19.47
N MET A 110 -8.12 -3.81 18.88
CA MET A 110 -8.92 -4.98 18.54
C MET A 110 -9.56 -4.85 17.16
N VAL A 111 -9.78 -5.99 16.52
CA VAL A 111 -10.62 -6.19 15.35
C VAL A 111 -11.77 -7.12 15.69
N VAL A 112 -12.98 -6.75 15.30
CA VAL A 112 -14.16 -7.62 15.41
C VAL A 112 -14.58 -8.04 14.02
N ILE A 113 -14.58 -9.34 13.77
CA ILE A 113 -15.00 -9.96 12.51
C ILE A 113 -16.08 -11.01 12.80
N ASN A 114 -17.20 -10.95 12.07
CA ASN A 114 -18.21 -11.98 12.13
C ASN A 114 -17.86 -13.08 11.13
N SER A 115 -17.45 -14.24 11.64
CA SER A 115 -17.09 -15.42 10.85
C SER A 115 -18.06 -16.55 11.17
N LEU A 116 -18.66 -17.14 10.13
CA LEU A 116 -19.63 -18.24 10.27
C LEU A 116 -20.76 -17.96 11.29
N GLY A 117 -21.23 -16.71 11.35
CA GLY A 117 -22.27 -16.28 12.28
C GLY A 117 -21.80 -15.93 13.69
N THR A 118 -20.52 -16.13 14.03
CA THR A 118 -19.95 -15.83 15.34
C THR A 118 -19.04 -14.61 15.30
N ASP A 119 -19.15 -13.72 16.29
CA ASP A 119 -18.26 -12.57 16.43
C ASP A 119 -16.93 -12.99 17.08
N LEU A 120 -15.85 -12.88 16.32
CA LEU A 120 -14.50 -13.11 16.78
C LEU A 120 -13.84 -11.76 17.08
N THR A 121 -13.39 -11.59 18.32
CA THR A 121 -12.60 -10.42 18.75
C THR A 121 -11.12 -10.79 18.74
N ILE A 122 -10.35 -10.17 17.86
CA ILE A 122 -8.96 -10.50 17.61
C ILE A 122 -8.09 -9.28 17.96
N PRO A 123 -7.12 -9.42 18.90
CA PRO A 123 -6.14 -8.38 19.17
C PRO A 123 -5.36 -7.97 17.93
N LEU A 124 -5.21 -6.66 17.70
CA LEU A 124 -4.53 -6.11 16.52
C LEU A 124 -3.07 -6.59 16.43
N GLU A 125 -2.43 -6.83 17.58
CA GLU A 125 -1.07 -7.40 17.66
C GLU A 125 -0.94 -8.82 17.10
N ARG A 126 -2.04 -9.56 16.95
CA ARG A 126 -2.06 -10.90 16.33
C ARG A 126 -2.31 -10.85 14.83
N ILE A 127 -2.62 -9.68 14.28
CA ILE A 127 -3.02 -9.50 12.89
C ILE A 127 -1.82 -8.99 12.08
N THR A 128 -1.61 -9.57 10.90
CA THR A 128 -0.62 -9.08 9.92
C THR A 128 -1.27 -8.22 8.85
N ARG A 129 -2.51 -8.55 8.45
CA ARG A 129 -3.22 -7.86 7.38
C ARG A 129 -4.72 -8.01 7.52
N VAL A 130 -5.45 -6.99 7.08
CA VAL A 130 -6.89 -7.07 6.80
C VAL A 130 -7.11 -6.77 5.33
N ALA A 131 -7.71 -7.71 4.61
CA ALA A 131 -8.11 -7.54 3.22
C ALA A 131 -9.62 -7.34 3.16
N LEU A 132 -10.04 -6.21 2.61
CA LEU A 132 -11.44 -5.88 2.45
C LEU A 132 -11.92 -6.30 1.07
N THR A 133 -13.16 -6.78 1.02
CA THR A 133 -13.86 -7.01 -0.23
C THR A 133 -14.04 -5.72 -1.01
N LYS A 134 -14.13 -5.85 -2.33
CA LYS A 134 -14.49 -4.72 -3.17
C LYS A 134 -15.93 -4.30 -2.80
N PRO A 135 -16.17 -3.01 -2.48
CA PRO A 135 -17.50 -2.56 -2.15
C PRO A 135 -18.44 -2.82 -3.32
N LYS A 136 -19.62 -3.39 -3.05
CA LYS A 136 -20.67 -3.62 -4.07
C LYS A 136 -21.25 -2.31 -4.63
N VAL A 137 -21.06 -1.20 -3.91
CA VAL A 137 -21.56 0.12 -4.28
C VAL A 137 -20.57 0.80 -5.23
N LYS A 138 -21.04 1.22 -6.41
CA LYS A 138 -20.26 2.00 -7.38
C LYS A 138 -19.74 3.28 -6.71
N SER A 139 -18.49 3.65 -7.02
CA SER A 139 -17.90 4.93 -6.61
C SER A 139 -18.84 6.09 -6.98
N GLY A 140 -19.53 6.67 -5.99
CA GLY A 140 -20.30 7.90 -6.20
C GLY A 140 -19.40 9.07 -6.57
N ALA A 141 -19.97 10.15 -7.11
CA ALA A 141 -19.23 11.35 -7.47
C ALA A 141 -18.35 11.86 -6.31
N LYS A 142 -17.12 12.27 -6.63
CA LYS A 142 -16.19 12.87 -5.66
C LYS A 142 -16.81 14.14 -5.11
N ARG A 143 -16.84 14.30 -3.79
CA ARG A 143 -17.38 15.50 -3.14
C ARG A 143 -16.25 16.49 -2.80
N PRO A 144 -16.50 17.81 -2.82
CA PRO A 144 -15.49 18.80 -2.44
C PRO A 144 -14.90 18.56 -1.05
N TRP A 145 -15.73 18.09 -0.11
CA TRP A 145 -15.37 17.84 1.29
C TRP A 145 -14.82 16.44 1.57
N GLU A 146 -14.73 15.59 0.54
CA GLU A 146 -14.13 14.28 0.66
C GLU A 146 -12.61 14.41 0.66
N VAL A 147 -12.00 13.97 1.75
CA VAL A 147 -10.54 13.92 1.91
C VAL A 147 -10.04 12.49 1.75
N ARG A 148 -8.73 12.34 1.51
CA ARG A 148 -8.06 11.03 1.52
C ARG A 148 -6.86 11.06 2.45
N ALA A 149 -6.95 10.30 3.55
CA ALA A 149 -5.83 10.05 4.43
C ALA A 149 -5.01 8.87 3.87
N HIS A 150 -3.70 9.07 3.74
CA HIS A 150 -2.73 8.04 3.41
C HIS A 150 -1.95 7.66 4.66
N PHE A 151 -1.83 6.35 4.91
CA PHE A 151 -1.19 5.79 6.09
C PHE A 151 0.15 5.15 5.75
N ALA A 152 0.93 4.79 6.78
CA ALA A 152 2.06 3.89 6.62
C ALA A 152 1.60 2.56 5.99
N GLY A 153 2.46 1.91 5.20
CA GLY A 153 2.03 0.75 4.42
C GLY A 153 1.08 1.12 3.27
N GLY A 154 1.01 2.41 2.90
CA GLY A 154 0.29 2.98 1.75
C GLY A 154 -1.17 2.60 1.59
N ALA A 155 -1.81 2.14 2.66
CA ALA A 155 -3.26 2.14 2.79
C ALA A 155 -3.77 3.58 2.69
N ALA A 156 -4.99 3.74 2.16
CA ALA A 156 -5.63 5.03 2.09
C ALA A 156 -7.12 4.90 2.39
N VAL A 157 -7.65 5.83 3.17
CA VAL A 157 -9.09 5.90 3.50
C VAL A 157 -9.63 7.23 3.03
N SER A 158 -10.72 7.18 2.26
CA SER A 158 -11.51 8.35 1.87
C SER A 158 -12.72 8.51 2.77
N PHE A 159 -12.96 9.74 3.21
CA PHE A 159 -14.06 10.10 4.12
C PHE A 159 -14.40 11.58 4.01
N ASP A 160 -15.64 11.92 4.36
CA ASP A 160 -16.06 13.30 4.56
C ASP A 160 -15.52 13.76 5.93
N LEU A 161 -14.58 14.72 5.92
CA LEU A 161 -13.97 15.26 7.15
C LEU A 161 -14.99 16.12 7.88
N LYS A 162 -15.29 15.79 9.14
CA LYS A 162 -16.24 16.55 9.98
C LYS A 162 -15.54 17.48 10.96
N GLN A 163 -14.50 16.97 11.62
CA GLN A 163 -13.77 17.73 12.64
C GLN A 163 -12.30 17.29 12.67
N TRP A 164 -11.43 18.24 12.97
CA TRP A 164 -10.04 17.99 13.32
C TRP A 164 -9.71 18.79 14.58
N GLU A 165 -9.54 18.09 15.69
CA GLU A 165 -9.21 18.68 16.98
C GLU A 165 -7.97 18.02 17.57
N GLY A 166 -6.94 18.81 17.85
CA GLY A 166 -5.64 18.33 18.27
C GLY A 166 -5.08 17.28 17.30
N GLN A 167 -4.96 16.04 17.78
CA GLN A 167 -4.47 14.90 16.99
C GLN A 167 -5.59 14.02 16.44
N THR A 168 -6.85 14.33 16.66
CA THR A 168 -7.96 13.46 16.26
C THR A 168 -8.70 14.04 15.07
N LEU A 169 -8.80 13.26 14.00
CA LEU A 169 -9.63 13.56 12.83
C LEU A 169 -10.85 12.66 12.86
N THR A 170 -12.04 13.24 12.82
CA THR A 170 -13.30 12.49 12.75
C THR A 170 -14.06 12.79 11.47
N GLY A 171 -14.83 11.81 11.01
CA GLY A 171 -15.56 11.94 9.76
C GLY A 171 -16.47 10.77 9.47
N SER A 172 -16.91 10.68 8.23
CA SER A 172 -17.77 9.60 7.75
C SER A 172 -17.24 9.05 6.42
N SER A 173 -16.88 7.78 6.39
CA SER A 173 -16.54 7.05 5.17
C SER A 173 -17.78 6.38 4.58
N ARG A 174 -17.90 6.36 3.25
CA ARG A 174 -18.97 5.62 2.57
C ARG A 174 -18.88 4.12 2.77
N ASN A 175 -17.68 3.60 3.00
CA ASN A 175 -17.45 2.16 3.15
C ASN A 175 -17.54 1.70 4.60
N PHE A 176 -17.18 2.56 5.55
CA PHE A 176 -17.03 2.20 6.96
C PHE A 176 -18.00 2.92 7.91
N GLY A 177 -18.75 3.91 7.41
CA GLY A 177 -19.53 4.79 8.28
C GLY A 177 -18.64 5.72 9.09
N PRO A 178 -18.96 6.01 10.37
CA PRO A 178 -18.16 6.88 11.22
C PRO A 178 -16.71 6.40 11.33
N VAL A 179 -15.76 7.33 11.18
CA VAL A 179 -14.32 7.05 11.30
C VAL A 179 -13.65 8.05 12.21
N SER A 180 -12.62 7.59 12.93
CA SER A 180 -11.75 8.42 13.76
C SER A 180 -10.30 7.97 13.57
N PHE A 181 -9.41 8.92 13.31
CA PHE A 181 -8.00 8.68 13.09
C PHE A 181 -7.14 9.59 13.94
N ASN A 182 -6.06 9.05 14.50
CA ASN A 182 -5.01 9.88 15.09
C ASN A 182 -4.06 10.37 13.97
N SER A 183 -3.87 11.68 13.87
CA SER A 183 -3.07 12.36 12.83
C SER A 183 -1.63 11.88 12.77
N ARG A 184 -1.05 11.38 13.88
CA ARG A 184 0.31 10.81 13.90
C ARG A 184 0.48 9.60 12.98
N HIS A 185 -0.60 8.90 12.65
CA HIS A 185 -0.57 7.75 11.75
C HIS A 185 -0.83 8.14 10.28
N ILE A 186 -1.24 9.38 10.02
CA ILE A 186 -1.52 9.90 8.68
C ILE A 186 -0.24 10.50 8.12
N ARG A 187 0.25 9.94 7.01
CA ARG A 187 1.42 10.43 6.28
C ARG A 187 1.09 11.59 5.35
N ARG A 188 -0.11 11.60 4.79
CA ARG A 188 -0.58 12.64 3.90
C ARG A 188 -2.10 12.72 3.95
N LEU A 189 -2.63 13.91 4.09
CA LEU A 189 -4.06 14.18 3.93
C LEU A 189 -4.26 14.95 2.62
N GLN A 190 -5.00 14.36 1.69
CA GLN A 190 -5.28 14.96 0.38
C GLN A 190 -6.69 15.55 0.37
N PHE A 191 -6.77 16.82 0.01
CA PHE A 191 -8.02 17.55 -0.20
C PHE A 191 -8.33 17.68 -1.70
N ASN A 192 -9.55 18.10 -2.04
CA ASN A 192 -9.94 18.40 -3.41
C ASN A 192 -9.68 17.24 -4.37
N LEU A 193 -10.10 16.02 -4.02
CA LEU A 193 -9.81 14.80 -4.79
C LEU A 193 -10.30 14.84 -6.25
N GLY A 194 -11.21 15.77 -6.58
CA GLY A 194 -11.73 16.02 -7.92
C GLY A 194 -10.95 17.06 -8.74
N ALA A 195 -10.15 17.91 -8.10
CA ALA A 195 -9.29 18.85 -8.81
C ALA A 195 -8.09 18.07 -9.38
N SER A 196 -7.96 18.05 -10.72
CA SER A 196 -6.71 17.58 -11.33
C SER A 196 -5.59 18.44 -10.76
N GLN A 197 -4.54 17.82 -10.20
CA GLN A 197 -3.34 18.58 -9.89
C GLN A 197 -2.92 19.24 -11.19
N LYS A 198 -2.90 20.57 -11.23
CA LYS A 198 -2.27 21.30 -12.34
C LYS A 198 -0.81 20.86 -12.31
N SER A 199 -0.44 19.87 -13.12
CA SER A 199 0.96 19.64 -13.42
C SER A 199 1.37 20.88 -14.18
N ASN A 200 2.20 21.72 -13.58
CA ASN A 200 2.85 22.78 -14.35
C ASN A 200 3.50 22.10 -15.56
N ALA A 201 3.07 22.47 -16.75
CA ALA A 201 3.53 21.93 -18.03
C ALA A 201 4.96 22.40 -18.37
N THR A 202 5.78 22.71 -17.37
CA THR A 202 7.15 23.19 -17.49
C THR A 202 8.19 22.22 -16.93
N ASN A 203 7.83 20.98 -16.58
CA ASN A 203 8.82 19.90 -16.52
C ASN A 203 9.19 19.41 -17.93
N THR A 204 9.64 20.34 -18.79
CA THR A 204 10.59 20.02 -19.85
C THR A 204 11.83 19.47 -19.17
N GLY A 205 12.23 18.25 -19.51
CA GLY A 205 13.45 17.61 -19.01
C GLY A 205 14.70 18.38 -19.43
N GLY A 206 14.99 19.46 -18.72
CA GLY A 206 16.29 20.10 -18.64
C GLY A 206 16.70 20.04 -17.17
N ALA A 207 17.93 19.62 -16.92
CA ALA A 207 18.54 19.78 -15.61
C ALA A 207 18.60 21.30 -15.30
N ASP A 208 17.66 21.80 -14.52
CA ASP A 208 17.82 23.10 -13.87
C ASP A 208 18.71 22.88 -12.64
N PRO A 209 19.86 23.57 -12.54
CA PRO A 209 20.76 23.44 -11.40
C PRO A 209 20.09 24.12 -10.20
N LEU A 210 19.56 23.29 -9.30
CA LEU A 210 18.99 23.75 -8.05
C LEU A 210 20.14 24.12 -7.07
N TRP A 211 20.31 25.44 -6.93
CA TRP A 211 20.97 26.22 -5.87
C TRP A 211 22.50 26.41 -5.87
N PRO A 212 22.97 27.67 -5.70
CA PRO A 212 24.36 27.97 -5.39
C PRO A 212 24.61 27.78 -3.89
N TRP A 213 25.68 27.06 -3.54
CA TRP A 213 26.38 27.31 -2.29
C TRP A 213 27.28 28.52 -2.55
N ASN A 214 27.12 29.59 -1.78
CA ASN A 214 28.21 30.53 -1.58
C ASN A 214 28.94 30.09 -0.31
N ASP A 215 30.26 29.93 -0.43
CA ASP A 215 31.20 29.94 0.70
C ASP A 215 31.18 31.31 1.41
#